data_AF-M0F8R2-F1
#
_entry.id   AF-M0F8R2-F1
#
_cell.length_a   1.000
_cell.length_b   1.000
_cell.length_c   1.000
_cell.angle_alpha   90.00
_cell.angle_beta   90.00
_cell.angle_gamma   90.00
#
_symmetry.space_group_name_H-M   'P 1'
#
loop_
_entity.id
_entity.type
_entity.pdbx_description
1 polymer ?
#
loop_
_entity_poly.entity_id
_entity_poly.type
_entity_poly.pdbx_seq_one_letter_code
_entity_poly.pdbx_strand_id
1 'polypeptide(L)'
;MSPIVSPPLDGSVSIVASVVAAGGVPPVDPAALPLTAGGLVVAGAFVGGGLLLIGGIVALAYRSGDERVDRVADALDGDLPTPTDAPVREGADVPSAANLHEVAEREDGDPVYVPVIRIPLATADPGRDGVYRHAARAATALHDEFEDAHVRGYDVEFGLDDGSLGGVGRTVKRVAVTPEIAARLRDRDYDHRDLREDVADGDDGDPGVPPVDWGDAVSYATGDGSAATAGAAATTAAT
;
A
#
# COMPACT_ATOMS: atom_id res chain seq x y z
N MET A 1 -39.52 3.16 47.39
CA MET A 1 -39.80 4.55 46.98
C MET A 1 -38.72 4.97 45.99
N SER A 2 -39.03 4.96 44.69
CA SER A 2 -38.32 5.76 43.66
C SER A 2 -38.78 7.23 43.77
N PRO A 3 -38.07 8.24 43.21
CA PRO A 3 -37.65 8.39 41.79
C PRO A 3 -36.16 8.78 41.63
N ILE A 4 -35.41 8.31 40.61
CA ILE A 4 -35.36 8.70 39.18
C ILE A 4 -35.24 10.21 38.96
N VAL A 5 -34.03 10.68 38.64
CA VAL A 5 -33.78 11.81 37.72
C VAL A 5 -32.45 11.53 36.98
N SER A 6 -32.54 11.24 35.68
CA SER A 6 -31.42 11.25 34.74
C SER A 6 -31.33 12.63 34.07
N PRO A 7 -30.13 13.17 33.80
CA PRO A 7 -29.98 14.32 32.91
C PRO A 7 -30.00 13.90 31.42
N PRO A 8 -30.49 14.78 30.52
CA PRO A 8 -30.66 14.48 29.09
C PRO A 8 -29.33 14.56 28.32
N LEU A 9 -29.13 13.60 27.43
CA LEU A 9 -28.17 13.65 26.34
C LEU A 9 -28.76 14.49 25.20
N ASP A 10 -28.19 15.66 24.96
CA ASP A 10 -28.41 16.43 23.74
C ASP A 10 -27.04 16.74 23.14
N GLY A 11 -26.82 16.25 21.92
CA GLY A 11 -25.51 16.20 21.28
C GLY A 11 -25.65 15.78 19.83
N SER A 12 -26.62 16.40 19.15
CA SER A 12 -26.79 16.33 17.71
C SER A 12 -25.61 17.04 17.03
N VAL A 13 -24.63 16.29 16.50
CA VAL A 13 -23.61 16.86 15.59
C VAL A 13 -24.01 16.53 14.17
N SER A 14 -24.53 17.56 13.50
CA SER A 14 -24.92 17.58 12.10
C SER A 14 -23.71 17.35 11.19
N ILE A 15 -23.86 16.37 10.30
CA ILE A 15 -23.03 16.18 9.11
C ILE A 15 -23.31 17.35 8.16
N VAL A 16 -22.36 18.27 8.02
CA VAL A 16 -22.43 19.32 7.00
C VAL A 16 -21.79 18.78 5.73
N ALA A 17 -22.64 18.36 4.80
CA ALA A 17 -22.27 18.12 3.42
C ALA A 17 -22.03 19.48 2.73
N SER A 18 -20.78 19.81 2.43
CA SER A 18 -20.43 20.93 1.55
C SER A 18 -20.71 20.54 0.10
N VAL A 19 -21.93 20.78 -0.36
CA VAL A 19 -22.27 20.75 -1.79
C VAL A 19 -21.96 22.12 -2.40
N VAL A 20 -21.13 22.06 -3.44
CA VAL A 20 -20.71 23.13 -4.34
C VAL A 20 -21.93 23.87 -4.92
N ALA A 21 -22.02 25.17 -4.65
CA ALA A 21 -22.92 26.08 -5.33
C ALA A 21 -22.26 26.58 -6.62
N ALA A 22 -22.68 26.04 -7.77
CA ALA A 22 -22.35 26.58 -9.08
C ALA A 22 -23.61 27.14 -9.74
N GLY A 23 -23.59 28.46 -9.99
CA GLY A 23 -24.14 29.14 -11.16
C GLY A 23 -25.58 28.84 -11.58
N GLY A 24 -26.48 29.81 -11.35
CA GLY A 24 -27.86 29.78 -11.83
C GLY A 24 -28.00 29.69 -13.36
N VAL A 25 -29.06 29.00 -13.78
CA VAL A 25 -29.55 28.94 -15.16
C VAL A 25 -31.01 29.43 -15.14
N PRO A 26 -31.41 30.41 -15.98
CA PRO A 26 -32.78 30.94 -16.00
C PRO A 26 -33.77 29.96 -16.69
N PRO A 27 -35.09 30.12 -16.45
CA PRO A 27 -36.11 29.19 -16.93
C PRO A 27 -36.31 29.29 -18.45
N VAL A 28 -36.37 28.14 -19.12
CA VAL A 28 -36.66 28.04 -20.56
C VAL A 28 -38.14 27.75 -20.76
N ASP A 29 -38.79 28.61 -21.54
CA ASP A 29 -40.20 28.57 -21.93
C ASP A 29 -40.41 27.53 -23.05
N PRO A 30 -41.35 26.57 -22.95
CA PRO A 30 -41.54 25.52 -23.96
C PRO A 30 -42.61 25.91 -24.98
N ALA A 31 -42.22 26.59 -26.06
CA ALA A 31 -43.07 26.66 -27.25
C ALA A 31 -42.28 26.93 -28.55
N ALA A 32 -42.65 26.16 -29.58
CA ALA A 32 -42.45 26.39 -31.03
C ALA A 32 -41.21 25.79 -31.73
N LEU A 33 -41.51 24.67 -32.42
CA LEU A 33 -40.93 24.06 -33.64
C LEU A 33 -40.62 25.11 -34.75
N PRO A 34 -39.84 24.84 -35.86
CA PRO A 34 -39.78 23.58 -36.61
C PRO A 34 -38.45 23.18 -37.29
N LEU A 35 -38.46 21.94 -37.79
CA LEU A 35 -37.51 21.29 -38.69
C LEU A 35 -37.26 22.09 -39.99
N THR A 36 -36.01 22.42 -40.28
CA THR A 36 -35.52 22.69 -41.64
C THR A 36 -34.24 21.92 -41.93
N ALA A 37 -34.25 21.30 -43.10
CA ALA A 37 -33.22 20.43 -43.63
C ALA A 37 -31.94 21.19 -43.97
N GLY A 38 -30.78 20.64 -43.57
CA GLY A 38 -29.48 21.08 -44.06
C GLY A 38 -28.34 20.73 -43.10
N GLY A 39 -27.60 19.67 -43.40
CA GLY A 39 -26.28 19.39 -42.80
C GLY A 39 -26.32 18.40 -41.63
N LEU A 40 -26.14 17.11 -41.93
CA LEU A 40 -25.84 16.10 -40.91
C LEU A 40 -24.35 16.16 -40.56
N VAL A 41 -23.99 17.09 -39.66
CA VAL A 41 -22.80 16.97 -38.83
C VAL A 41 -23.15 15.96 -37.73
N VAL A 42 -22.61 14.75 -37.79
CA VAL A 42 -22.69 13.81 -36.65
C VAL A 42 -21.66 14.24 -35.62
N ALA A 43 -22.01 15.28 -34.88
CA ALA A 43 -21.46 15.57 -33.58
C ALA A 43 -22.40 14.94 -32.54
N GLY A 44 -21.84 14.08 -31.69
CA GLY A 44 -22.44 13.68 -30.42
C GLY A 44 -23.54 12.61 -30.51
N ALA A 45 -23.20 11.39 -30.11
CA ALA A 45 -23.94 10.61 -29.11
C ALA A 45 -23.48 9.14 -29.12
N PHE A 46 -22.27 8.87 -28.63
CA PHE A 46 -21.90 7.57 -28.05
C PHE A 46 -20.79 7.82 -27.00
N VAL A 47 -21.13 8.53 -25.92
CA VAL A 47 -20.32 8.54 -24.69
C VAL A 47 -21.29 8.22 -23.57
N GLY A 48 -21.45 6.94 -23.29
CA GLY A 48 -22.44 6.47 -22.32
C GLY A 48 -22.50 4.96 -22.30
N GLY A 49 -21.36 4.31 -22.07
CA GLY A 49 -21.29 2.85 -22.02
C GLY A 49 -19.94 2.26 -21.61
N GLY A 50 -18.86 3.06 -21.58
CA GLY A 50 -17.51 2.57 -21.23
C GLY A 50 -17.13 2.68 -19.75
N LEU A 51 -17.86 3.47 -18.95
CA LEU A 51 -17.41 3.82 -17.59
C LEU A 51 -17.88 2.84 -16.49
N LEU A 52 -18.85 1.98 -16.77
CA LEU A 52 -19.34 0.99 -15.79
C LEU A 52 -18.63 -0.37 -15.87
N LEU A 53 -17.86 -0.65 -16.93
CA LEU A 53 -17.01 -1.85 -16.99
C LEU A 53 -15.61 -1.60 -16.42
N ILE A 54 -15.05 -0.41 -16.62
CA ILE A 54 -13.72 -0.05 -16.09
C ILE A 54 -13.76 0.04 -14.56
N GLY A 55 -14.78 0.69 -13.98
CA GLY A 55 -14.93 0.72 -12.52
C GLY A 55 -15.16 -0.65 -11.88
N GLY A 56 -15.71 -1.61 -12.64
CA GLY A 56 -15.92 -2.99 -12.17
C GLY A 56 -14.63 -3.82 -12.15
N ILE A 57 -13.75 -3.65 -13.15
CA ILE A 57 -12.45 -4.35 -13.20
C ILE A 57 -11.50 -3.78 -12.15
N VAL A 58 -11.43 -2.45 -12.03
CA VAL A 58 -10.60 -1.78 -11.01
C VAL A 58 -11.05 -2.17 -9.60
N ALA A 59 -12.36 -2.13 -9.29
CA ALA A 59 -12.84 -2.55 -7.97
C ALA A 59 -12.62 -4.05 -7.66
N LEU A 60 -12.65 -4.92 -8.68
CA LEU A 60 -12.36 -6.35 -8.50
C LEU A 60 -10.86 -6.60 -8.28
N ALA A 61 -10.00 -5.85 -8.97
CA ALA A 61 -8.55 -5.95 -8.82
C ALA A 61 -8.07 -5.48 -7.43
N TYR A 62 -8.64 -4.39 -6.90
CA TYR A 62 -8.39 -3.97 -5.51
C TYR A 62 -8.84 -5.03 -4.50
N ARG A 63 -10.04 -5.59 -4.66
CA ARG A 63 -10.58 -6.58 -3.72
C ARG A 63 -9.82 -7.90 -3.74
N SER A 64 -9.46 -8.38 -4.93
CA SER A 64 -8.64 -9.59 -5.06
C SER A 64 -7.21 -9.34 -4.55
N GLY A 65 -6.69 -8.13 -4.70
CA GLY A 65 -5.42 -7.71 -4.15
C GLY A 65 -5.34 -7.83 -2.62
N ASP A 66 -6.34 -7.29 -1.91
CA ASP A 66 -6.43 -7.38 -0.45
C ASP A 66 -6.52 -8.85 0.01
N GLU A 67 -7.36 -9.66 -0.64
CA GLU A 67 -7.51 -11.10 -0.34
C GLU A 67 -6.22 -11.92 -0.58
N ARG A 68 -5.34 -11.47 -1.50
CA ARG A 68 -4.03 -12.09 -1.74
C ARG A 68 -3.04 -11.75 -0.65
N VAL A 69 -3.01 -10.49 -0.25
CA VAL A 69 -2.14 -10.02 0.82
C VAL A 69 -2.53 -10.66 2.17
N ASP A 70 -3.82 -10.83 2.42
CA ASP A 70 -4.32 -11.56 3.59
C ASP A 70 -3.86 -13.02 3.60
N ARG A 71 -3.87 -13.71 2.45
CA ARG A 71 -3.35 -15.09 2.34
C ARG A 71 -1.84 -15.17 2.58
N VAL A 72 -1.09 -14.16 2.16
CA VAL A 72 0.35 -14.08 2.50
C VAL A 72 0.52 -13.86 4.00
N ALA A 73 -0.30 -13.01 4.61
CA ALA A 73 -0.25 -12.80 6.05
C ALA A 73 -0.54 -14.11 6.81
N ASP A 74 -1.59 -14.83 6.42
CA ASP A 74 -1.92 -16.15 6.99
C ASP A 74 -0.80 -17.19 6.80
N ALA A 75 -0.10 -17.16 5.66
CA ALA A 75 1.01 -18.08 5.39
C ALA A 75 2.27 -17.77 6.22
N LEU A 76 2.40 -16.54 6.70
CA LEU A 76 3.52 -16.07 7.52
C LEU A 76 3.21 -16.16 9.03
N ASP A 77 1.93 -16.11 9.40
CA ASP A 77 1.43 -16.25 10.77
C ASP A 77 1.69 -17.68 11.29
N GLY A 78 2.83 -17.86 11.97
CA GLY A 78 3.21 -19.12 12.63
C GLY A 78 4.39 -19.87 12.01
N ASP A 79 4.94 -19.40 10.89
CA ASP A 79 6.09 -20.07 10.26
C ASP A 79 7.30 -19.14 10.04
N LEU A 80 7.22 -17.86 10.40
CA LEU A 80 8.41 -17.01 10.34
C LEU A 80 9.49 -17.53 11.30
N PRO A 81 10.68 -17.92 10.78
CA PRO A 81 11.77 -18.33 11.64
C PRO A 81 12.08 -17.16 12.57
N THR A 82 12.33 -17.41 13.84
CA THR A 82 12.74 -16.38 14.79
C THR A 82 14.26 -16.43 14.94
N PRO A 83 15.06 -15.84 14.02
CA PRO A 83 16.50 -15.74 14.22
C PRO A 83 16.77 -14.95 15.50
N THR A 84 17.75 -15.40 16.29
CA THR A 84 18.08 -14.82 17.58
C THR A 84 18.51 -13.34 17.47
N ASP A 85 19.09 -12.95 16.33
CA ASP A 85 19.57 -11.59 16.09
C ASP A 85 18.50 -10.63 15.54
N ALA A 86 17.35 -11.16 15.10
CA ALA A 86 16.19 -10.37 14.67
C ALA A 86 14.89 -11.02 15.17
N PRO A 87 14.70 -11.09 16.50
CA PRO A 87 13.54 -11.72 17.08
C PRO A 87 12.28 -10.89 16.77
N VAL A 88 11.23 -11.59 16.35
CA VAL A 88 9.90 -10.99 16.23
C VAL A 88 9.37 -10.66 17.63
N ARG A 89 8.60 -9.59 17.74
CA ARG A 89 8.02 -9.17 19.01
C ARG A 89 7.03 -10.20 19.55
N GLU A 90 7.20 -10.57 20.82
CA GLU A 90 6.28 -11.46 21.51
C GLU A 90 4.86 -10.87 21.54
N GLY A 91 3.87 -11.68 21.16
CA GLY A 91 2.47 -11.29 21.13
C GLY A 91 2.09 -10.29 20.03
N ALA A 92 2.97 -10.03 19.07
CA ALA A 92 2.62 -9.27 17.87
C ALA A 92 2.12 -10.20 16.76
N ASP A 93 1.16 -9.71 15.98
CA ASP A 93 0.74 -10.35 14.74
C ASP A 93 1.89 -10.29 13.71
N VAL A 94 2.06 -11.36 12.93
CA VAL A 94 3.16 -11.47 11.97
C VAL A 94 2.67 -11.97 10.62
N PRO A 95 2.70 -11.12 9.58
CA PRO A 95 3.08 -9.71 9.59
C PRO A 95 2.08 -8.85 10.38
N SER A 96 2.53 -7.72 10.93
CA SER A 96 1.66 -6.78 11.66
C SER A 96 0.88 -5.85 10.74
N ALA A 97 1.29 -5.77 9.48
CA ALA A 97 0.55 -5.15 8.41
C ALA A 97 0.90 -5.83 7.10
N ALA A 98 -0.08 -5.94 6.22
CA ALA A 98 0.09 -6.46 4.89
C ALA A 98 -0.78 -5.57 3.99
N ASN A 99 -0.17 -4.91 3.00
CA ASN A 99 -0.82 -3.94 2.12
C ASN A 99 -0.49 -4.22 0.65
N LEU A 100 -1.37 -3.79 -0.25
CA LEU A 100 -1.11 -3.76 -1.68
C LEU A 100 -1.23 -2.33 -2.21
N HIS A 101 -0.19 -1.83 -2.85
CA HIS A 101 -0.21 -0.49 -3.45
C HIS A 101 -0.20 -0.57 -4.97
N GLU A 102 -1.12 0.12 -5.63
CA GLU A 102 -1.05 0.40 -7.06
C GLU A 102 -0.19 1.64 -7.28
N VAL A 103 0.89 1.50 -8.05
CA VAL A 103 1.89 2.57 -8.24
C VAL A 103 1.92 3.12 -9.65
N ALA A 104 1.39 2.39 -10.62
CA ALA A 104 1.27 2.81 -12.01
C ALA A 104 0.20 1.99 -12.73
N GLU A 105 -0.26 2.49 -13.86
CA GLU A 105 -1.02 1.73 -14.85
C GLU A 105 -0.13 1.54 -16.08
N ARG A 106 -0.17 0.34 -16.68
CA ARG A 106 0.52 0.07 -17.94
C ARG A 106 -0.28 0.60 -19.13
N GLU A 107 0.35 0.63 -20.30
CA GLU A 107 -0.29 1.06 -21.56
C GLU A 107 -1.53 0.23 -21.95
N ASP A 108 -1.60 -1.02 -21.48
CA ASP A 108 -2.73 -1.93 -21.67
C ASP A 108 -3.87 -1.71 -20.66
N GLY A 109 -3.69 -0.82 -19.69
CA GLY A 109 -4.61 -0.56 -18.60
C GLY A 109 -4.42 -1.47 -17.38
N ASP A 110 -3.41 -2.36 -17.40
CA ASP A 110 -3.16 -3.25 -16.27
C ASP A 110 -2.39 -2.53 -15.14
N PRO A 111 -2.86 -2.62 -13.88
CA PRO A 111 -2.20 -1.99 -12.76
C PRO A 111 -0.86 -2.66 -12.42
N VAL A 112 0.10 -1.84 -12.00
CA VAL A 112 1.39 -2.26 -11.45
C VAL A 112 1.36 -2.12 -9.94
N TYR A 113 1.63 -3.22 -9.25
CA TYR A 113 1.52 -3.33 -7.81
C TYR A 113 2.86 -3.31 -7.09
N VAL A 114 2.83 -2.92 -5.82
CA VAL A 114 3.87 -3.12 -4.82
C VAL A 114 3.20 -3.73 -3.58
N PRO A 115 3.29 -5.05 -3.40
CA PRO A 115 2.94 -5.70 -2.15
C PRO A 115 3.93 -5.30 -1.05
N VAL A 116 3.42 -4.91 0.11
CA VAL A 116 4.21 -4.47 1.27
C VAL A 116 3.76 -5.26 2.49
N ILE A 117 4.69 -5.93 3.17
CA ILE A 117 4.42 -6.50 4.49
C ILE A 117 5.28 -5.85 5.56
N ARG A 118 4.81 -5.85 6.80
CA ARG A 118 5.55 -5.33 7.95
C ARG A 118 5.77 -6.40 9.00
N ILE A 119 7.03 -6.59 9.39
CA ILE A 119 7.45 -7.50 10.44
C ILE A 119 7.89 -6.68 11.66
N PRO A 120 7.21 -6.79 12.81
CA PRO A 120 7.60 -6.09 14.03
C PRO A 120 8.75 -6.82 14.74
N LEU A 121 9.91 -6.19 14.81
CA LEU A 121 11.07 -6.74 15.52
C LEU A 121 11.12 -6.23 16.96
N ALA A 122 11.61 -7.08 17.87
CA ALA A 122 11.84 -6.75 19.28
C ALA A 122 13.19 -6.07 19.55
N THR A 123 13.87 -5.55 18.53
CA THR A 123 15.18 -4.92 18.63
C THR A 123 15.27 -3.67 17.74
N ALA A 124 16.10 -2.72 18.17
CA ALA A 124 16.46 -1.52 17.42
C ALA A 124 17.56 -1.77 16.38
N ASP A 125 18.37 -2.80 16.61
CA ASP A 125 19.58 -3.10 15.83
C ASP A 125 19.56 -4.58 15.44
N PRO A 126 18.69 -4.97 14.48
CA PRO A 126 18.65 -6.34 14.01
C PRO A 126 19.86 -6.63 13.13
N GLY A 127 20.51 -7.77 13.38
CA GLY A 127 21.59 -8.23 12.51
C GLY A 127 21.09 -8.46 11.08
N ARG A 128 21.91 -8.09 10.07
CA ARG A 128 21.53 -8.20 8.65
C ARG A 128 21.20 -9.63 8.21
N ASP A 129 21.85 -10.66 8.77
CA ASP A 129 21.51 -12.06 8.49
C ASP A 129 20.07 -12.40 8.95
N GLY A 130 19.66 -11.92 10.12
CA GLY A 130 18.31 -12.13 10.65
C GLY A 130 17.24 -11.41 9.83
N VAL A 131 17.51 -10.15 9.45
CA VAL A 131 16.66 -9.37 8.54
C VAL A 131 16.44 -10.10 7.23
N TYR A 132 17.52 -10.55 6.59
CA TYR A 132 17.43 -11.20 5.28
C TYR A 132 16.76 -12.57 5.34
N ARG A 133 16.86 -13.28 6.47
CA ARG A 133 16.11 -14.53 6.68
C ARG A 133 14.60 -14.31 6.69
N HIS A 134 14.15 -13.25 7.34
CA HIS A 134 12.74 -12.82 7.29
C HIS A 134 12.36 -12.35 5.88
N ALA A 135 13.19 -11.51 5.27
CA ALA A 135 12.94 -10.97 3.93
C ALA A 135 12.84 -12.07 2.87
N ALA A 136 13.70 -13.09 2.90
CA ALA A 136 13.65 -14.22 1.99
C ALA A 136 12.32 -14.98 2.10
N ARG A 137 11.87 -15.25 3.31
CA ARG A 137 10.61 -15.97 3.53
C ARG A 137 9.40 -15.14 3.09
N ALA A 138 9.39 -13.87 3.46
CA ALA A 138 8.38 -12.91 3.05
C ALA A 138 8.32 -12.77 1.52
N ALA A 139 9.46 -12.54 0.87
CA ALA A 139 9.56 -12.40 -0.58
C ALA A 139 9.14 -13.67 -1.32
N THR A 140 9.45 -14.85 -0.77
CA THR A 140 8.97 -16.13 -1.33
C THR A 140 7.45 -16.21 -1.30
N ALA A 141 6.84 -15.95 -0.13
CA ALA A 141 5.39 -16.00 0.02
C ALA A 141 4.67 -14.95 -0.86
N LEU A 142 5.20 -13.73 -0.92
CA LEU A 142 4.71 -12.69 -1.80
C LEU A 142 4.86 -13.07 -3.27
N HIS A 143 6.00 -13.63 -3.67
CA HIS A 143 6.23 -14.02 -5.06
C HIS A 143 5.30 -15.16 -5.49
N ASP A 144 5.15 -16.19 -4.66
CA ASP A 144 4.26 -17.31 -4.94
C ASP A 144 2.80 -16.86 -5.08
N GLU A 145 2.36 -15.92 -4.25
CA GLU A 145 1.01 -15.40 -4.36
C GLU A 145 0.84 -14.44 -5.54
N PHE A 146 1.87 -13.64 -5.85
CA PHE A 146 1.81 -12.54 -6.81
C PHE A 146 2.40 -12.83 -8.20
N GLU A 147 2.85 -14.05 -8.50
CA GLU A 147 3.55 -14.38 -9.76
C GLU A 147 2.74 -14.09 -11.02
N ASP A 148 1.41 -14.21 -10.95
CA ASP A 148 0.50 -13.95 -12.07
C ASP A 148 0.13 -12.46 -12.23
N ALA A 149 0.66 -11.57 -11.38
CA ALA A 149 0.35 -10.14 -11.40
C ALA A 149 1.58 -9.28 -11.74
N HIS A 150 1.33 -8.06 -12.22
CA HIS A 150 2.40 -7.12 -12.52
C HIS A 150 2.87 -6.42 -11.25
N VAL A 151 3.92 -6.96 -10.66
CA VAL A 151 4.55 -6.40 -9.47
C VAL A 151 5.85 -5.70 -9.85
N ARG A 152 6.02 -4.47 -9.36
CA ARG A 152 7.29 -3.72 -9.51
C ARG A 152 8.39 -4.26 -8.59
N GLY A 153 8.00 -4.69 -7.40
CA GLY A 153 8.86 -5.31 -6.40
C GLY A 153 8.06 -5.67 -5.16
N TYR A 154 8.64 -6.54 -4.33
CA TYR A 154 8.09 -6.95 -3.04
C TYR A 154 8.81 -6.19 -1.93
N ASP A 155 8.07 -5.47 -1.10
CA ASP A 155 8.66 -4.69 -0.01
C ASP A 155 8.43 -5.37 1.33
N VAL A 156 9.51 -5.55 2.08
CA VAL A 156 9.48 -6.12 3.44
C VAL A 156 9.95 -5.05 4.40
N GLU A 157 9.00 -4.47 5.11
CA GLU A 157 9.24 -3.49 6.16
C GLU A 157 9.53 -4.16 7.50
N PHE A 158 10.44 -3.56 8.26
CA PHE A 158 10.85 -3.98 9.59
C PHE A 158 10.59 -2.85 10.56
N GLY A 159 9.57 -3.02 11.41
CA GLY A 159 9.29 -2.10 12.50
C GLY A 159 10.23 -2.37 13.66
N LEU A 160 11.13 -1.44 13.96
CA LEU A 160 12.16 -1.61 14.98
C LEU A 160 11.65 -1.18 16.36
N ASP A 161 12.11 -1.87 17.41
CA ASP A 161 11.87 -1.49 18.81
C ASP A 161 13.07 -0.72 19.35
N ASP A 162 13.04 0.60 19.19
CA ASP A 162 14.06 1.55 19.65
C ASP A 162 13.85 2.00 21.11
N GLY A 163 12.94 1.35 21.86
CA GLY A 163 12.61 1.70 23.23
C GLY A 163 11.89 3.04 23.38
N SER A 164 11.41 3.61 22.27
CA SER A 164 10.83 4.95 22.27
C SER A 164 9.39 4.94 22.82
N LEU A 165 9.05 5.95 23.64
CA LEU A 165 7.72 6.10 24.24
C LEU A 165 6.66 6.30 23.15
N GLY A 166 5.88 5.26 22.84
CA GLY A 166 4.88 5.28 21.76
C GLY A 166 4.72 3.96 21.00
N GLY A 167 5.62 2.99 21.19
CA GLY A 167 5.50 1.66 20.61
C GLY A 167 6.39 1.42 19.38
N VAL A 168 6.51 0.13 19.02
CA VAL A 168 7.33 -0.39 17.91
C VAL A 168 6.87 0.14 16.57
N GLY A 169 7.82 0.34 15.65
CA GLY A 169 7.51 0.72 14.28
C GLY A 169 7.47 2.23 14.02
N ARG A 170 8.03 3.05 14.92
CA ARG A 170 8.35 4.45 14.60
C ARG A 170 9.57 4.56 13.69
N THR A 171 10.58 3.73 13.95
CA THR A 171 11.66 3.50 13.01
C THR A 171 11.29 2.30 12.16
N VAL A 172 11.13 2.52 10.87
CA VAL A 172 10.85 1.48 9.89
C VAL A 172 11.99 1.47 8.88
N LYS A 173 12.60 0.30 8.72
CA LYS A 173 13.55 0.01 7.65
C LYS A 173 12.93 -0.97 6.69
N ARG A 174 13.44 -1.06 5.46
CA ARG A 174 12.88 -1.98 4.47
C ARG A 174 13.91 -2.64 3.58
N VAL A 175 13.54 -3.81 3.08
CA VAL A 175 14.24 -4.52 2.01
C VAL A 175 13.25 -4.69 0.86
N ALA A 176 13.57 -4.11 -0.30
CA ALA A 176 12.75 -4.28 -1.50
C ALA A 176 13.45 -5.25 -2.46
N VAL A 177 12.71 -6.25 -2.93
CA VAL A 177 13.21 -7.33 -3.79
C VAL A 177 12.50 -7.27 -5.14
N THR A 178 13.24 -7.40 -6.24
CA THR A 178 12.63 -7.48 -7.58
C THR A 178 12.00 -8.85 -7.81
N PRO A 179 11.01 -8.99 -8.70
CA PRO A 179 10.43 -10.29 -9.04
C PRO A 179 11.47 -11.30 -9.53
N GLU A 180 12.50 -10.85 -10.26
CA GLU A 180 13.55 -11.72 -10.80
C GLU A 180 14.43 -12.31 -9.69
N ILE A 181 14.79 -11.50 -8.69
CA ILE A 181 15.57 -11.96 -7.52
C ILE A 181 14.70 -12.87 -6.65
N ALA A 182 13.43 -12.52 -6.44
CA ALA A 182 12.52 -13.32 -5.63
C ALA A 182 12.27 -14.71 -6.25
N ALA A 183 12.20 -14.81 -7.59
CA ALA A 183 12.05 -16.08 -8.29
C ALA A 183 13.20 -17.06 -7.98
N ARG A 184 14.42 -16.56 -7.74
CA ARG A 184 15.59 -17.39 -7.38
C ARG A 184 15.43 -18.07 -6.02
N LEU A 185 14.60 -17.56 -5.11
CA LEU A 185 14.35 -18.19 -3.80
C LEU A 185 13.66 -19.56 -3.88
N ARG A 186 13.13 -19.93 -5.05
CA ARG A 186 12.63 -21.29 -5.34
C ARG A 186 13.77 -22.29 -5.59
N ASP A 187 14.97 -21.81 -5.92
CA ASP A 187 16.13 -22.65 -6.15
C ASP A 187 16.70 -23.16 -4.82
N ARG A 188 16.93 -24.46 -4.73
CA ARG A 188 17.36 -25.11 -3.47
C ARG A 188 18.72 -24.65 -2.95
N ASP A 189 19.55 -24.13 -3.83
CA ASP A 189 20.91 -23.68 -3.52
C ASP A 189 21.00 -22.16 -3.34
N TYR A 190 19.85 -21.45 -3.37
CA TYR A 190 19.78 -20.01 -3.20
C TYR A 190 19.09 -19.68 -1.87
N ASP A 191 19.85 -19.14 -0.93
CA ASP A 191 19.38 -18.84 0.42
C ASP A 191 19.31 -17.33 0.72
N HIS A 192 19.00 -16.98 1.98
CA HIS A 192 18.86 -15.58 2.40
C HIS A 192 20.16 -14.76 2.31
N ARG A 193 21.32 -15.42 2.26
CA ARG A 193 22.63 -14.77 2.09
C ARG A 193 22.86 -14.45 0.62
N ASP A 194 22.52 -15.37 -0.28
CA ASP A 194 22.54 -15.09 -1.72
C ASP A 194 21.58 -13.96 -2.06
N LEU A 195 20.37 -13.97 -1.46
CA LEU A 195 19.42 -12.85 -1.55
C LEU A 195 20.04 -11.52 -1.13
N ARG A 196 20.78 -11.52 -0.02
CA ARG A 196 21.46 -10.32 0.47
C ARG A 196 22.52 -9.81 -0.50
N GLU A 197 23.29 -10.70 -1.08
CA GLU A 197 24.33 -10.36 -2.06
C GLU A 197 23.69 -9.76 -3.32
N ASP A 198 22.70 -10.43 -3.90
CA ASP A 198 22.00 -9.97 -5.10
C ASP A 198 21.27 -8.63 -4.90
N VAL A 199 20.59 -8.45 -3.75
CA VAL A 199 19.90 -7.19 -3.43
C VAL A 199 20.91 -6.06 -3.23
N ALA A 200 22.02 -6.31 -2.54
CA ALA A 200 23.06 -5.29 -2.34
C ALA A 200 23.79 -4.92 -3.63
N ASP A 201 24.03 -5.90 -4.52
CA ASP A 201 24.66 -5.67 -5.81
C ASP A 201 23.74 -4.92 -6.79
N GLY A 202 22.43 -5.12 -6.67
CA GLY A 202 21.42 -4.48 -7.50
C GLY A 202 20.93 -3.11 -7.01
N ASP A 203 21.16 -2.76 -5.74
CA ASP A 203 20.72 -1.49 -5.16
C ASP A 203 21.54 -0.33 -5.75
N ASP A 204 20.85 0.57 -6.47
CA ASP A 204 21.44 1.74 -7.11
C ASP A 204 21.44 2.99 -6.22
N GLY A 205 20.90 2.89 -5.00
CA GLY A 205 20.75 3.96 -4.03
C GLY A 205 19.50 4.81 -4.20
N ASP A 206 18.64 4.55 -5.20
CA ASP A 206 17.33 5.20 -5.32
C ASP A 206 16.32 4.51 -4.39
N PRO A 207 15.87 5.16 -3.31
CA PRO A 207 14.93 4.55 -2.37
C PRO A 207 13.56 4.25 -3.01
N GLY A 208 13.25 4.77 -4.19
CA GLY A 208 12.01 4.53 -4.91
C GLY A 208 12.06 3.35 -5.89
N VAL A 209 13.22 2.74 -6.14
CA VAL A 209 13.43 1.73 -7.19
C VAL A 209 14.00 0.45 -6.58
N PRO A 210 13.28 -0.69 -6.64
CA PRO A 210 13.84 -1.98 -6.23
C PRO A 210 14.97 -2.45 -7.17
N PRO A 211 15.96 -3.20 -6.66
CA PRO A 211 16.06 -3.68 -5.29
C PRO A 211 16.60 -2.59 -4.33
N VAL A 212 16.24 -2.67 -3.05
CA VAL A 212 16.70 -1.72 -2.01
C VAL A 212 17.28 -2.49 -0.84
N ASP A 213 18.56 -2.24 -0.54
CA ASP A 213 19.29 -2.85 0.55
C ASP A 213 19.19 -2.01 1.83
N TRP A 214 18.19 -2.32 2.66
CA TRP A 214 18.03 -1.72 4.00
C TRP A 214 17.83 -0.19 3.98
N GLY A 215 16.86 0.22 3.18
CA GLY A 215 16.45 1.62 3.03
C GLY A 215 15.49 2.09 4.13
N ASP A 216 15.15 3.37 4.07
CA ASP A 216 14.02 3.92 4.81
C ASP A 216 12.68 3.50 4.17
N ALA A 217 11.64 3.37 4.98
CA ALA A 217 10.28 3.16 4.50
C ALA A 217 9.85 4.31 3.57
N VAL A 218 9.12 3.97 2.50
CA VAL A 218 8.57 4.94 1.55
C VAL A 218 7.06 4.98 1.62
N SER A 219 6.51 6.17 1.36
CA SER A 219 5.07 6.34 1.26
C SER A 219 4.60 6.08 -0.16
N TYR A 220 3.93 4.95 -0.38
CA TYR A 220 3.22 4.64 -1.63
C TYR A 220 1.84 5.32 -1.63
N ALA A 221 1.81 6.65 -1.58
CA ALA A 221 0.56 7.37 -1.77
C ALA A 221 0.15 7.29 -3.26
N THR A 222 -1.12 6.99 -3.49
CA THR A 222 -1.73 6.75 -4.80
C THR A 222 -1.46 7.90 -5.77
N GLY A 223 -0.77 7.61 -6.87
CA GLY A 223 -0.81 8.36 -8.14
C GLY A 223 -0.75 9.89 -8.08
N ASP A 224 0.44 10.43 -7.83
CA ASP A 224 1.09 11.50 -8.62
C ASP A 224 2.37 11.88 -7.88
N GLY A 225 3.51 11.82 -8.59
CA GLY A 225 4.85 11.74 -8.01
C GLY A 225 5.13 12.63 -6.79
N SER A 226 5.53 12.00 -5.69
CA SER A 226 6.14 12.69 -4.55
C SER A 226 6.85 11.68 -3.66
N ALA A 227 8.17 11.56 -3.82
CA ALA A 227 9.05 10.99 -2.80
C ALA A 227 8.92 11.85 -1.53
N ALA A 228 8.14 11.37 -0.56
CA ALA A 228 8.04 12.01 0.75
C ALA A 228 9.16 11.47 1.66
N THR A 229 10.30 12.15 1.65
CA THR A 229 11.26 12.08 2.75
C THR A 229 10.57 12.56 4.03
N ALA A 230 10.25 11.64 4.93
CA ALA A 230 9.78 11.95 6.28
C ALA A 230 10.97 12.43 7.13
N GLY A 231 11.44 13.65 6.86
CA GLY A 231 12.38 14.37 7.73
C GLY A 231 11.65 14.86 8.98
N ALA A 232 12.01 14.30 10.14
CA ALA A 232 11.50 14.69 11.45
C ALA A 232 11.63 16.20 11.70
N ALA A 233 10.51 16.90 11.80
CA ALA A 233 10.45 18.27 12.31
C ALA A 233 10.50 18.23 13.85
N ALA A 234 11.72 18.27 14.42
CA ALA A 234 11.91 18.60 15.83
C ALA A 234 11.89 20.13 15.99
N THR A 235 10.70 20.68 16.27
CA THR A 235 10.53 22.07 16.72
C THR A 235 11.12 22.21 18.13
N THR A 236 12.35 22.71 18.24
CA THR A 236 12.84 23.30 19.50
C THR A 236 12.37 24.74 19.58
N ALA A 237 11.38 25.00 20.42
CA ALA A 237 11.07 26.34 20.91
C ALA A 237 12.17 26.81 21.88
N ALA A 238 12.73 27.98 21.61
CA ALA A 238 13.59 28.78 22.50
C ALA A 238 13.55 30.21 21.92
N THR A 239 13.36 31.32 22.64
CA THR A 239 13.16 31.68 24.05
C THR A 239 12.32 32.96 24.05
#